data_AF-A0A345H6L0-F1
#
_entry.id   AF-A0A345H6L0-F1
#
_cell.length_a   1.000
_cell.length_b   1.000
_cell.length_c   1.000
_cell.angle_alpha   90.00
_cell.angle_beta   90.00
_cell.angle_gamma   90.00
#
_symmetry.space_group_name_H-M   'P 1'
#
loop_
_entity.id
_entity.type
_entity.pdbx_description
1 polymer ?
#
loop_
_entity_poly.entity_id
_entity_poly.type
_entity_poly.pdbx_seq_one_letter_code
_entity_poly.pdbx_strand_id
1 'polypeptide(L)'
;MCTLLKKMIENDQKHRNGKILKDGKFGRKSTYPKHVIDSVWVLQRKLDVENTEKLLQLTEKYGWLSDASVQCQNLDIWLIFRHSDKQYYQKISALIEKEHDAKRLNSFQYKLIKDHVTGKY
;
A
#
# COMPACT_ATOMS: atom_id res chain seq x y z
N MET A 1 -6.10 15.29 7.65
CA MET A 1 -5.33 14.04 7.55
C MET A 1 -6.22 12.85 7.16
N CYS A 2 -7.27 12.54 7.93
CA CYS A 2 -8.17 11.40 7.67
C CYS A 2 -8.68 11.30 6.21
N THR A 3 -9.21 12.40 5.64
CA THR A 3 -9.69 12.43 4.24
C THR A 3 -8.60 12.05 3.22
N LEU A 4 -7.37 12.53 3.44
CA LEU A 4 -6.23 12.21 2.57
C LEU A 4 -5.90 10.73 2.65
N LEU A 5 -5.79 10.16 3.85
CA LEU A 5 -5.44 8.75 4.04
C LEU A 5 -6.53 7.82 3.49
N LYS A 6 -7.81 8.16 3.70
CA LYS A 6 -8.93 7.44 3.06
C LYS A 6 -8.81 7.49 1.54
N LYS A 7 -8.46 8.65 0.98
CA LYS A 7 -8.28 8.77 -0.47
C LYS A 7 -7.14 7.91 -1.00
N MET A 8 -6.04 7.82 -0.24
CA MET A 8 -4.92 6.95 -0.60
C MET A 8 -5.33 5.48 -0.59
N ILE A 9 -6.09 5.03 0.42
CA ILE A 9 -6.63 3.65 0.48
C ILE A 9 -7.60 3.39 -0.67
N GLU A 10 -8.48 4.33 -1.01
CA GLU A 10 -9.34 4.21 -2.19
C GLU A 10 -8.52 4.05 -3.47
N ASN A 11 -7.45 4.85 -3.64
CA ASN A 11 -6.57 4.77 -4.80
C ASN A 11 -5.80 3.45 -4.86
N ASP A 12 -5.37 2.92 -3.71
CA ASP A 12 -4.73 1.61 -3.58
C ASP A 12 -5.67 0.49 -4.08
N GLN A 13 -6.97 0.62 -3.84
CA GLN A 13 -7.94 -0.41 -4.23
C GLN A 13 -8.65 -0.13 -5.57
N LYS A 14 -8.47 1.05 -6.14
CA LYS A 14 -9.31 1.61 -7.22
C LYS A 14 -9.46 0.69 -8.42
N HIS A 15 -8.35 0.27 -9.02
CA HIS A 15 -8.40 -0.60 -10.20
C HIS A 15 -8.34 -2.07 -9.81
N ARG A 16 -7.68 -2.42 -8.70
CA ARG A 16 -7.63 -3.79 -8.14
C ARG A 16 -9.02 -4.39 -7.92
N ASN A 17 -9.96 -3.59 -7.40
CA ASN A 17 -11.35 -4.00 -7.20
C ASN A 17 -12.26 -3.68 -8.38
N GLY A 18 -11.74 -3.08 -9.45
CA GLY A 18 -12.49 -2.75 -10.64
C GLY A 18 -12.88 -4.01 -11.43
N LYS A 19 -13.97 -3.90 -12.20
CA LYS A 19 -14.53 -4.99 -13.01
C LYS A 19 -13.44 -5.74 -13.80
N ILE A 20 -12.53 -5.03 -14.47
CA ILE A 20 -11.51 -5.64 -15.33
C ILE A 20 -10.57 -6.57 -14.54
N LEU A 21 -10.11 -6.19 -13.34
CA LEU A 21 -9.17 -7.01 -12.57
C LEU A 21 -9.88 -8.05 -11.69
N LYS A 22 -11.12 -7.78 -11.28
CA LYS A 22 -11.92 -8.65 -10.39
C LYS A 22 -12.91 -9.57 -11.13
N ASP A 23 -12.95 -9.52 -12.46
CA ASP A 23 -13.85 -10.32 -13.30
C ASP A 23 -13.73 -11.83 -13.07
N GLY A 24 -12.54 -12.29 -12.68
CA GLY A 24 -12.31 -13.70 -12.37
C GLY A 24 -13.06 -14.17 -11.14
N LYS A 25 -13.70 -15.36 -11.20
CA LYS A 25 -14.14 -16.08 -10.00
C LYS A 25 -12.94 -16.32 -9.07
N PHE A 26 -13.18 -16.49 -7.77
CA PHE A 26 -12.13 -16.77 -6.78
C PHE A 26 -11.10 -17.79 -7.30
N GLY A 27 -9.84 -17.37 -7.43
CA GLY A 27 -8.74 -18.19 -7.96
C GLY A 27 -8.61 -18.28 -9.49
N ARG A 28 -9.39 -17.52 -10.27
CA ARG A 28 -9.31 -17.49 -11.74
C ARG A 28 -8.89 -16.12 -12.26
N LYS A 29 -8.15 -16.12 -13.37
CA LYS A 29 -7.77 -14.88 -14.08
C LYS A 29 -9.01 -14.23 -14.69
N SER A 30 -8.96 -12.90 -14.82
CA SER A 30 -9.96 -12.11 -15.55
C SER A 30 -10.13 -12.63 -16.98
N THR A 31 -11.35 -12.57 -17.51
CA THR A 31 -11.66 -13.02 -18.89
C THR A 31 -11.33 -11.96 -19.95
N TYR A 32 -10.95 -10.75 -19.53
CA TYR A 32 -10.56 -9.67 -20.43
C TYR A 32 -9.26 -9.99 -21.19
N PRO A 33 -9.05 -9.43 -22.39
CA PRO A 33 -7.79 -9.59 -23.11
C PRO A 33 -6.58 -9.11 -22.29
N LYS A 34 -5.46 -9.84 -22.39
CA LYS A 34 -4.24 -9.55 -21.62
C LYS A 34 -3.79 -8.09 -21.72
N HIS A 35 -3.79 -7.50 -22.91
CA HIS A 35 -3.37 -6.11 -23.12
C HIS A 35 -4.26 -5.09 -22.38
N VAL A 36 -5.55 -5.39 -22.19
CA VAL A 36 -6.48 -4.56 -21.41
C VAL A 36 -6.13 -4.67 -19.92
N ILE A 37 -5.92 -5.89 -19.44
CA ILE A 37 -5.51 -6.15 -18.04
C ILE A 37 -4.18 -5.43 -17.73
N ASP A 38 -3.19 -5.58 -18.61
CA ASP A 38 -1.87 -4.96 -18.47
C ASP A 38 -1.98 -3.43 -18.45
N SER A 39 -2.84 -2.85 -19.29
CA SER A 39 -3.10 -1.40 -19.32
C SER A 39 -3.70 -0.92 -17.99
N VAL A 40 -4.64 -1.67 -17.40
CA VAL A 40 -5.21 -1.33 -16.10
C VAL A 40 -4.17 -1.45 -14.97
N TRP A 41 -3.28 -2.44 -15.03
CA TRP A 41 -2.15 -2.55 -14.10
C TRP A 41 -1.15 -1.41 -14.24
N VAL A 42 -0.93 -0.86 -15.45
CA VAL A 42 -0.13 0.37 -15.62
C VAL A 42 -0.78 1.53 -14.88
N LEU A 43 -2.10 1.69 -14.96
CA LEU A 43 -2.81 2.74 -14.23
C LEU A 43 -2.73 2.54 -12.72
N GLN A 44 -2.92 1.31 -12.23
CA GLN A 44 -2.80 1.02 -10.80
C GLN A 44 -1.39 1.29 -10.27
N ARG A 45 -0.34 0.89 -11.01
CA ARG A 45 1.05 1.13 -10.61
C ARG A 45 1.39 2.62 -10.46
N LYS A 46 0.81 3.50 -11.28
CA LYS A 46 0.97 4.95 -11.11
C LYS A 46 0.40 5.42 -9.76
N LEU A 47 -0.79 4.95 -9.40
CA LEU A 47 -1.39 5.25 -8.09
C LEU A 47 -0.59 4.66 -6.94
N ASP A 48 -0.03 3.47 -7.10
CA ASP A 48 0.80 2.83 -6.07
C ASP A 48 2.08 3.61 -5.82
N VAL A 49 2.73 4.11 -6.88
CA VAL A 49 3.88 5.00 -6.81
C VAL A 49 3.53 6.29 -6.07
N GLU A 50 2.51 7.01 -6.53
CA GLU A 50 2.06 8.27 -5.90
C GLU A 50 1.71 8.09 -4.42
N ASN A 51 0.98 7.02 -4.08
CA ASN A 51 0.61 6.70 -2.71
C ASN A 51 1.84 6.34 -1.86
N THR A 52 2.78 5.56 -2.40
CA THR A 52 4.00 5.16 -1.70
C THR A 52 4.85 6.38 -1.36
N GLU A 53 5.11 7.25 -2.33
CA GLU A 53 5.86 8.49 -2.10
C GLU A 53 5.17 9.37 -1.08
N LYS A 54 3.85 9.50 -1.17
CA LYS A 54 3.09 10.32 -0.23
C LYS A 54 3.13 9.74 1.18
N LEU A 55 2.97 8.43 1.33
CA LEU A 55 2.99 7.80 2.64
C LEU A 55 4.37 7.90 3.27
N LEU A 56 5.45 7.68 2.51
CA LEU A 56 6.82 7.91 2.96
C LEU A 56 6.99 9.34 3.50
N GLN A 57 6.61 10.37 2.73
CA GLN A 57 6.72 11.76 3.15
C GLN A 57 5.93 12.06 4.44
N LEU A 58 4.72 11.53 4.55
CA LEU A 58 3.88 11.76 5.72
C LEU A 58 4.45 11.04 6.95
N THR A 59 4.89 9.80 6.81
CA THR A 59 5.46 9.02 7.91
C THR A 59 6.83 9.57 8.35
N GLU A 60 7.64 10.08 7.43
CA GLU A 60 8.87 10.80 7.78
C GLU A 60 8.60 12.05 8.62
N LYS A 61 7.52 12.78 8.30
CA LYS A 61 7.16 14.03 8.97
C LYS A 61 6.44 13.85 10.30
N TYR A 62 5.57 12.84 10.39
CA TYR A 62 4.62 12.69 11.51
C TYR A 62 4.79 11.38 12.29
N GLY A 63 5.69 10.49 11.87
CA GLY A 63 5.73 9.11 12.35
C GLY A 63 4.62 8.25 11.75
N TRP A 64 4.51 7.00 12.22
CA TRP A 64 3.49 6.06 11.74
C TRP A 64 2.07 6.55 12.03
N LEU A 65 1.23 6.56 11.00
CA LEU A 65 -0.11 7.15 11.02
C LEU A 65 -1.18 6.09 11.34
N SER A 66 -1.19 5.59 12.57
CA SER A 66 -2.24 4.67 13.04
C SER A 66 -3.60 5.35 13.20
N ASP A 67 -4.69 4.58 13.18
CA ASP A 67 -6.05 5.05 13.43
C ASP A 67 -6.15 5.99 14.64
N ALA A 68 -5.45 5.64 15.72
CA ALA A 68 -5.42 6.42 16.96
C ALA A 68 -4.68 7.76 16.78
N SER A 69 -3.52 7.75 16.10
CA SER A 69 -2.70 8.95 15.90
C SER A 69 -3.39 10.02 15.03
N VAL A 70 -4.24 9.60 14.08
CA VAL A 70 -4.94 10.50 13.16
C VAL A 70 -6.44 10.59 13.38
N GLN A 71 -6.95 9.96 14.46
CA GLN A 71 -8.37 9.89 14.82
C GLN A 71 -9.27 9.49 13.63
N CYS A 72 -8.87 8.45 12.92
CA CYS A 72 -9.51 8.01 11.68
C CYS A 72 -9.57 6.49 11.65
N GLN A 73 -10.77 5.92 11.69
CA GLN A 73 -10.95 4.48 11.79
C GLN A 73 -10.79 3.76 10.45
N ASN A 74 -10.35 2.51 10.53
CA ASN A 74 -10.20 1.55 9.44
C ASN A 74 -9.15 2.00 8.41
N LEU A 75 -7.99 2.47 8.89
CA LEU A 75 -6.89 2.85 8.03
C LEU A 75 -5.89 1.70 7.87
N ASP A 76 -6.12 0.86 6.85
CA ASP A 76 -5.16 -0.17 6.42
C ASP A 76 -4.02 0.41 5.57
N ILE A 77 -3.42 1.53 6.00
CA ILE A 77 -2.37 2.24 5.26
C ILE A 77 -1.10 1.40 5.03
N TRP A 78 -0.89 0.36 5.83
CA TRP A 78 0.21 -0.60 5.68
C TRP A 78 0.13 -1.36 4.34
N LEU A 79 -1.06 -1.52 3.77
CA LEU A 79 -1.24 -2.14 2.45
C LEU A 79 -0.53 -1.37 1.34
N ILE A 80 -0.46 -0.04 1.45
CA ILE A 80 0.21 0.80 0.46
C ILE A 80 1.69 0.41 0.36
N PHE A 81 2.38 0.20 1.49
CA PHE A 81 3.77 -0.25 1.47
C PHE A 81 3.93 -1.69 0.97
N ARG A 82 2.92 -2.55 1.14
CA ARG A 82 2.91 -3.90 0.54
C ARG A 82 2.65 -3.90 -0.97
N HIS A 83 2.16 -2.82 -1.53
CA HIS A 83 1.96 -2.67 -2.97
C HIS A 83 3.01 -1.77 -3.61
N SER A 84 4.00 -1.32 -2.83
CA SER A 84 5.08 -0.46 -3.31
C SER A 84 5.98 -1.16 -4.33
N ASP A 85 6.56 -0.35 -5.20
CA ASP A 85 7.59 -0.79 -6.14
C ASP A 85 8.94 -1.01 -5.44
N LYS A 86 9.76 -1.91 -6.00
CA LYS A 86 11.11 -2.26 -5.52
C LYS A 86 12.02 -1.06 -5.31
N GLN A 87 11.87 -0.02 -6.12
CA GLN A 87 12.67 1.21 -5.98
C GLN A 87 12.55 1.87 -4.61
N TYR A 88 11.47 1.62 -3.86
CA TYR A 88 11.26 2.18 -2.52
C TYR A 88 11.65 1.24 -1.38
N TYR A 89 12.01 -0.02 -1.65
CA TYR A 89 12.15 -1.04 -0.61
C TYR A 89 13.17 -0.68 0.46
N GLN A 90 14.33 -0.17 0.08
CA GLN A 90 15.35 0.23 1.04
C GLN A 90 14.84 1.35 1.96
N LYS A 91 14.17 2.36 1.38
CA LYS A 91 13.63 3.50 2.11
C LYS A 91 12.49 3.07 3.05
N ILE A 92 11.58 2.22 2.57
CA ILE A 92 10.50 1.66 3.38
C ILE A 92 11.07 0.82 4.52
N SER A 93 12.04 -0.06 4.24
CA SER A 93 12.66 -0.92 5.26
C SER A 93 13.25 -0.11 6.41
N ALA A 94 14.04 0.92 6.12
CA ALA A 94 14.63 1.77 7.15
C ALA A 94 13.56 2.53 7.96
N LEU A 95 12.51 3.01 7.28
CA LEU A 95 11.43 3.74 7.92
C LEU A 95 10.60 2.85 8.87
N ILE A 96 10.20 1.66 8.42
CA ILE A 96 9.37 0.77 9.24
C ILE A 96 10.14 0.18 10.43
N GLU A 97 11.46 -0.01 10.32
CA GLU A 97 12.32 -0.39 11.45
C GLU A 97 12.29 0.70 12.52
N LYS A 98 12.56 1.96 12.14
CA LYS A 98 12.49 3.10 13.05
C LYS A 98 11.13 3.23 13.74
N GLU A 99 10.04 3.07 12.99
CA GLU A 99 8.68 3.20 13.53
C GLU A 99 8.24 2.02 14.40
N HIS A 100 8.77 0.81 14.12
CA HIS A 100 8.56 -0.38 14.94
C HIS A 100 9.35 -0.31 16.25
N ASP A 101 10.62 0.09 16.20
CA ASP A 101 11.48 0.30 17.38
C ASP A 101 10.87 1.36 18.32
N ALA A 102 10.26 2.40 17.74
CA ALA A 102 9.54 3.44 18.46
C ALA A 102 8.14 3.03 18.94
N LYS A 103 7.73 1.76 18.73
CA LYS A 103 6.43 1.19 19.11
C LYS A 103 5.21 1.90 18.51
N ARG A 104 5.38 2.62 17.40
CA ARG A 104 4.28 3.29 16.68
C ARG A 104 3.68 2.40 15.59
N LEU A 105 4.49 1.54 14.99
CA LEU A 105 4.07 0.49 14.06
C LEU A 105 3.97 -0.85 14.80
N ASN A 106 2.81 -1.51 14.74
CA ASN A 106 2.64 -2.79 15.43
C ASN A 106 3.37 -3.94 14.72
N SER A 107 3.73 -4.99 15.46
CA SER A 107 4.53 -6.11 14.95
C SER A 107 3.87 -6.88 13.80
N PHE A 108 2.54 -6.95 13.74
CA PHE A 108 1.83 -7.62 12.65
C PHE A 108 2.00 -6.87 11.33
N GLN A 109 1.71 -5.57 11.32
CA GLN A 109 1.88 -4.70 10.16
C GLN A 109 3.35 -4.61 9.75
N TYR A 110 4.27 -4.45 10.72
CA TYR A 110 5.70 -4.46 10.48
C TYR A 110 6.14 -5.71 9.72
N LYS A 111 5.78 -6.89 10.22
CA LYS A 111 6.18 -8.16 9.59
C LYS A 111 5.68 -8.26 8.15
N LEU A 112 4.42 -7.91 7.92
CA LEU A 112 3.81 -7.98 6.59
C LEU A 112 4.48 -7.03 5.57
N ILE A 113 4.88 -5.84 6.01
CA ILE A 113 5.61 -4.90 5.14
C ILE A 113 7.06 -5.39 4.96
N LYS A 114 7.72 -5.82 6.05
CA LYS A 114 9.12 -6.27 6.03
C LYS A 114 9.31 -7.47 5.12
N ASP A 115 8.42 -8.45 5.17
CA ASP A 115 8.46 -9.64 4.32
C ASP A 115 8.38 -9.26 2.83
N HIS A 116 7.50 -8.30 2.48
CA HIS A 116 7.37 -7.77 1.11
C HIS A 116 8.66 -7.09 0.63
N VAL A 117 9.20 -6.15 1.42
CA VAL A 117 10.38 -5.35 1.00
C VAL A 117 11.70 -6.13 1.06
N THR A 118 11.72 -7.30 1.72
CA THR A 118 12.88 -8.22 1.75
C THR A 118 12.75 -9.38 0.76
N GLY A 119 11.63 -9.48 0.05
CA GLY A 119 11.40 -10.54 -0.94
C GLY A 119 11.24 -11.93 -0.32
N LYS A 120 10.83 -12.02 0.95
CA LYS A 120 10.50 -13.31 1.57
C LYS A 120 9.23 -13.95 0.98
N TYR A 121 8.40 -13.16 0.29
CA TYR A 121 7.23 -13.59 -0.47
C TYR A 121 6.97 -12.68 -1.67
#